data_AF-A0AAV2ZPD3-F1
#
_entry.id   AF-A0AAV2ZPD3-F1
#
_cell.length_a   1.000
_cell.length_b   1.000
_cell.length_c   1.000
_cell.angle_alpha   90.00
_cell.angle_beta   90.00
_cell.angle_gamma   90.00
#
_symmetry.space_group_name_H-M   'P 1'
#
loop_
_entity.id
_entity.type
_entity.pdbx_description
1 polymer ?
#
loop_
_entity_poly.entity_id
_entity_poly.type
_entity_poly.pdbx_seq_one_letter_code
_entity_poly.pdbx_strand_id
1 'polypeptide(L)'
;MQSYTRGWKARKILRELKYQKLCNEAATTIAAYWHGTQARRELKRLKEEARRKHAVAVIWAFWLGLKVRREYRKFFRANAGKKIYEFTIQRIMQKYFLEMKTKVPSVSPIDNNWPARPYLFLDSTHKEMKRIFHLWRCKKYRDQFTEQKKFIYDEKLDASELFKDKKSLYPASVGQPFQGDYLEISKNPKYKKLSDAIEDKIIIADTVSKINRANGKGATRIFLLTKKNVIIADHKSGQIKQEVSLSDITKLSMSSQNDGFFAVHLKEGCAAASKGDFLFSSDHLIEMATKLYRTALMQTKQKIYIEIADEFLVQFKQDKVCVKFIQGTQKNGNIPTCKRKNNRLLEVAVP
;
A
#
# COMPACT_ATOMS: atom_id res chain seq x y z
N MET A 1 56.50 -50.89 34.25
CA MET A 1 57.16 -49.89 35.14
C MET A 1 57.28 -48.49 34.54
N GLN A 2 57.88 -48.28 33.35
CA GLN A 2 58.15 -46.93 32.81
C GLN A 2 56.92 -46.01 32.63
N SER A 3 55.76 -46.57 32.24
CA SER A 3 54.50 -45.81 32.12
C SER A 3 54.03 -45.20 33.46
N TYR A 4 54.18 -45.95 34.56
CA TYR A 4 53.79 -45.49 35.89
C TYR A 4 54.65 -44.31 36.36
N THR A 5 55.96 -44.39 36.17
CA THR A 5 56.90 -43.32 36.53
C THR A 5 56.67 -42.05 35.71
N ARG A 6 56.38 -42.18 34.41
CA ARG A 6 56.00 -41.05 33.54
C ARG A 6 54.68 -40.42 33.99
N GLY A 7 53.68 -41.24 34.32
CA GLY A 7 52.40 -40.77 34.85
C GLY A 7 52.53 -40.05 36.20
N TRP A 8 53.39 -40.52 37.10
CA TRP A 8 53.67 -39.86 38.37
C TRP A 8 54.37 -38.50 38.17
N LYS A 9 55.40 -38.43 37.31
CA LYS A 9 56.07 -37.17 36.98
C LYS A 9 55.11 -36.16 36.34
N ALA A 10 54.26 -36.60 35.41
CA ALA A 10 53.25 -35.76 34.78
C ALA A 10 52.23 -35.21 35.80
N ARG A 11 51.77 -36.03 36.75
CA ARG A 11 50.86 -35.59 37.83
C ARG A 11 51.54 -34.58 38.77
N LYS A 12 52.83 -34.75 39.07
CA LYS A 12 53.60 -33.80 39.89
C LYS A 12 53.71 -32.44 39.19
N ILE A 13 54.13 -32.42 37.93
CA ILE A 13 54.23 -31.20 37.11
C ILE A 13 52.86 -30.54 36.98
N LEU A 14 51.78 -31.30 36.73
CA LEU A 14 50.43 -30.75 36.64
C LEU A 14 49.98 -30.10 37.96
N ARG A 15 50.33 -30.66 39.13
CA ARG A 15 50.03 -30.04 40.43
C ARG A 15 50.78 -28.71 40.61
N GLU A 16 52.06 -28.67 40.25
CA GLU A 16 52.87 -27.45 40.30
C GLU A 16 52.32 -26.36 39.36
N LEU A 17 51.98 -26.71 38.12
CA LEU A 17 51.36 -25.79 37.16
C LEU A 17 49.98 -25.30 37.63
N LYS A 18 49.16 -26.18 38.23
CA LYS A 18 47.87 -25.78 38.83
C LYS A 18 48.06 -24.80 39.99
N TYR A 19 49.06 -25.03 40.84
CA TYR A 19 49.38 -24.13 41.94
C TYR A 19 49.88 -22.78 41.44
N GLN A 20 50.82 -22.76 40.48
CA GLN A 20 51.29 -21.52 39.86
C GLN A 20 50.16 -20.74 39.19
N LYS A 21 49.26 -21.43 38.47
CA LYS A 21 48.08 -20.82 37.87
C LYS A 21 47.18 -20.18 38.94
N LEU A 22 46.90 -20.89 40.04
CA LEU A 22 46.12 -20.36 41.16
C LEU A 22 46.77 -19.11 41.78
N CYS A 23 48.08 -19.13 42.01
CA CYS A 23 48.81 -17.98 42.53
C CYS A 23 48.76 -16.78 41.57
N ASN A 24 48.92 -17.02 40.27
CA ASN A 24 48.83 -15.97 39.25
C ASN A 24 47.41 -15.39 39.14
N GLU A 25 46.39 -16.24 39.19
CA GLU A 25 44.99 -15.81 39.20
C GLU A 25 44.67 -15.00 40.47
N ALA A 26 45.13 -15.45 41.63
CA ALA A 26 44.96 -14.73 42.90
C ALA A 26 45.67 -13.36 42.86
N ALA A 27 46.93 -13.31 42.40
CA ALA A 27 47.67 -12.05 42.25
C ALA A 27 46.99 -11.08 41.28
N THR A 28 46.52 -11.58 40.13
CA THR A 28 45.77 -10.79 39.14
C THR A 28 44.47 -10.25 39.73
N THR A 29 43.74 -11.07 40.49
CA THR A 29 42.48 -10.67 41.14
C THR A 29 42.72 -9.57 42.18
N ILE A 30 43.76 -9.71 43.01
CA ILE A 30 44.14 -8.71 44.01
C ILE A 30 44.55 -7.39 43.34
N ALA A 31 45.39 -7.46 42.29
CA ALA A 31 45.83 -6.29 41.54
C ALA A 31 44.65 -5.57 40.86
N ALA A 32 43.74 -6.30 40.23
CA ALA A 32 42.54 -5.74 39.62
C ALA A 32 41.64 -5.06 40.66
N TYR A 33 41.47 -5.65 41.84
CA TYR A 33 40.68 -5.06 42.91
C TYR A 33 41.32 -3.77 43.47
N TRP A 34 42.65 -3.77 43.60
CA TRP A 34 43.42 -2.60 44.02
C TRP A 34 43.32 -1.45 42.99
N HIS A 35 43.55 -1.73 41.71
CA HIS A 35 43.42 -0.75 40.63
C HIS A 35 41.99 -0.20 40.53
N GLY A 36 40.98 -1.06 40.66
CA GLY A 36 39.59 -0.64 40.73
C GLY A 36 39.31 0.27 41.93
N THR A 37 39.93 0.02 43.07
CA THR A 37 39.79 0.87 44.27
C THR A 37 40.44 2.23 44.08
N GLN A 38 41.63 2.29 43.45
CA GLN A 38 42.30 3.54 43.09
C GLN A 38 41.45 4.36 42.10
N ALA A 39 40.94 3.74 41.04
CA ALA A 39 40.09 4.41 40.05
C ALA A 39 38.79 4.97 40.67
N ARG A 40 38.15 4.22 41.59
CA ARG A 40 36.95 4.68 42.31
C ARG A 40 37.25 5.88 43.22
N ARG A 41 38.40 5.90 43.90
CA ARG A 41 38.84 7.04 44.72
C ARG A 41 39.08 8.28 43.87
N GLU A 42 39.76 8.11 42.73
CA GLU A 42 40.03 9.19 41.80
C GLU A 42 38.73 9.77 41.20
N LEU A 43 37.81 8.91 40.76
CA LEU A 43 36.51 9.34 40.27
C LEU A 43 35.71 10.12 41.33
N LYS A 44 35.77 9.69 42.61
CA LYS A 44 35.11 10.40 43.71
C LYS A 44 35.72 11.80 43.89
N ARG A 45 37.05 11.93 43.83
CA ARG A 45 37.75 13.22 43.88
C ARG A 45 37.33 14.13 42.74
N LEU A 46 37.36 13.65 41.49
CA LEU A 46 36.96 14.42 40.30
C LEU A 46 35.49 14.87 40.36
N LYS A 47 34.59 14.00 40.81
CA LYS A 47 33.17 14.36 41.02
C LYS A 47 32.99 15.44 42.10
N GLU A 48 33.80 15.42 43.15
CA GLU A 48 33.76 16.43 44.20
C GLU A 48 34.31 17.77 43.71
N GLU A 49 35.43 17.78 43.00
CA GLU A 49 35.95 18.98 42.35
C GLU A 49 34.96 19.59 41.36
N ALA A 50 34.33 18.77 40.53
CA ALA A 50 33.29 19.22 39.60
C ALA A 50 32.10 19.86 40.34
N ARG A 51 31.65 19.26 41.46
CA ARG A 51 30.60 19.84 42.31
C ARG A 51 31.03 21.15 42.94
N ARG A 52 32.28 21.26 43.43
CA ARG A 52 32.82 22.51 43.98
C ARG A 52 32.90 23.61 42.92
N LYS A 53 33.42 23.31 41.73
CA LYS A 53 33.48 24.24 40.59
C LYS A 53 32.07 24.70 40.19
N HIS A 54 31.11 23.77 40.12
CA HIS A 54 29.72 24.10 39.83
C HIS A 54 29.10 25.01 40.91
N ALA A 55 29.32 24.70 42.20
CA ALA A 55 28.84 25.51 43.30
C ALA A 55 29.41 26.94 43.26
N VAL A 56 30.71 27.09 43.02
CA VAL A 56 31.36 28.41 42.85
C VAL A 56 30.74 29.16 41.67
N ALA A 57 30.54 28.50 40.53
CA ALA A 57 29.92 29.13 39.36
C ALA A 57 28.49 29.61 39.64
N VAL A 58 27.67 28.81 40.34
CA VAL A 58 26.29 29.17 40.71
C VAL A 58 26.28 30.34 41.70
N ILE A 59 27.10 30.29 42.74
CA ILE A 59 27.20 31.37 43.75
C ILE A 59 27.68 32.66 43.06
N TRP A 60 28.69 32.58 42.20
CA TRP A 60 29.21 33.71 41.45
C TRP A 60 28.15 34.31 40.52
N ALA A 61 27.43 33.48 39.76
CA ALA A 61 26.34 33.94 38.88
C ALA A 61 25.22 34.63 39.67
N PHE A 62 24.85 34.09 40.84
CA PHE A 62 23.86 34.70 41.71
C PHE A 62 24.33 36.04 42.27
N TRP A 63 25.56 36.11 42.77
CA TRP A 63 26.17 37.34 43.29
C TRP A 63 26.29 38.40 42.21
N LEU A 64 26.79 38.04 41.02
CA LEU A 64 26.89 38.93 39.87
C LEU A 64 25.52 39.46 39.47
N GLY A 65 24.52 38.57 39.37
CA GLY A 65 23.14 38.96 39.11
C GLY A 65 22.52 39.84 40.20
N LEU A 66 22.88 39.65 41.47
CA LEU A 66 22.47 40.53 42.58
C LEU A 66 23.14 41.91 42.47
N LYS A 67 24.45 41.96 42.20
CA LYS A 67 25.22 43.19 42.02
C LYS A 67 24.62 44.03 40.90
N VAL A 68 24.41 43.43 39.73
CA VAL A 68 23.75 44.09 38.58
C VAL A 68 22.34 44.54 38.95
N ARG A 69 21.52 43.70 39.60
CA ARG A 69 20.17 44.11 40.03
C ARG A 69 20.18 45.27 41.02
N ARG A 70 21.17 45.37 41.91
CA ARG A 70 21.33 46.50 42.85
C ARG A 70 21.74 47.78 42.11
N GLU A 71 22.76 47.69 41.27
CA GLU A 71 23.30 48.83 40.52
C GLU A 71 22.26 49.44 39.57
N TYR A 72 21.53 48.58 38.84
CA TYR A 72 20.57 49.02 37.86
C TYR A 72 19.14 49.18 38.39
N ARG A 73 18.87 48.88 39.68
CA ARG A 73 17.53 48.97 40.30
C ARG A 73 16.88 50.34 40.08
N LYS A 74 17.69 51.40 40.14
CA LYS A 74 17.28 52.79 39.93
C LYS A 74 16.73 53.08 38.53
N PHE A 75 17.08 52.27 37.53
CA PHE A 75 16.63 52.43 36.15
C PHE A 75 15.38 51.60 35.83
N PHE A 76 15.05 50.58 36.64
CA PHE A 76 13.91 49.69 36.41
C PHE A 76 12.77 50.01 37.38
N ARG A 77 11.67 50.55 36.86
CA ARG A 77 10.42 50.72 37.61
C ARG A 77 9.92 49.35 38.11
N ALA A 78 9.23 49.29 39.25
CA ALA A 78 8.76 48.04 39.87
C ALA A 78 8.01 47.08 38.91
N ASN A 79 7.30 47.64 37.92
CA ASN A 79 6.52 46.88 36.93
C ASN A 79 7.29 46.53 35.64
N ALA A 80 8.55 46.95 35.49
CA ALA A 80 9.31 46.75 34.26
C ALA A 80 9.54 45.26 33.94
N GLY A 81 9.84 44.43 34.96
CA GLY A 81 10.04 42.99 34.76
C GLY A 81 8.79 42.28 34.22
N LYS A 82 7.61 42.58 34.78
CA LYS A 82 6.33 42.04 34.29
C LYS A 82 6.08 42.44 32.85
N LYS A 83 6.27 43.73 32.52
CA LYS A 83 6.10 44.24 31.13
C LYS A 83 7.04 43.56 30.15
N ILE A 84 8.32 43.37 30.52
CA ILE A 84 9.31 42.70 29.66
C ILE A 84 8.94 41.23 29.47
N TYR A 85 8.50 40.54 30.54
CA TYR A 85 8.05 39.15 30.46
C TYR A 85 6.84 39.00 29.52
N GLU A 86 5.80 39.81 29.72
CA GLU A 86 4.60 39.82 28.86
C GLU A 86 4.96 40.10 27.40
N PHE A 87 5.81 41.12 27.16
CA PHE A 87 6.33 41.42 25.82
C PHE A 87 7.08 40.24 25.22
N THR A 88 7.94 39.57 25.99
CA THR A 88 8.75 38.44 25.51
C THR A 88 7.86 37.26 25.13
N ILE A 89 6.90 36.88 25.98
CA ILE A 89 5.94 35.81 25.67
C ILE A 89 5.13 36.17 24.42
N GLN A 90 4.63 37.40 24.33
CA GLN A 90 3.89 37.86 23.16
C GLN A 90 4.73 37.76 21.87
N ARG A 91 6.01 38.16 21.91
CA ARG A 91 6.92 38.05 20.75
C ARG A 91 7.24 36.60 20.39
N ILE A 92 7.42 35.71 21.37
CA ILE A 92 7.62 34.28 21.12
C ILE A 92 6.39 33.68 20.45
N MET A 93 5.18 33.98 20.95
CA MET A 93 3.92 33.52 20.35
C MET A 93 3.75 34.05 18.92
N GLN A 94 4.00 35.34 18.68
CA GLN A 94 3.95 35.93 17.34
C GLN A 94 4.92 35.23 16.37
N LYS A 95 6.18 35.05 16.79
CA LYS A 95 7.19 34.35 16.00
C LYS A 95 6.76 32.91 15.69
N TYR A 96 6.23 32.20 16.69
CA TYR A 96 5.70 30.85 16.52
C TYR A 96 4.63 30.79 15.42
N PHE A 97 3.59 31.63 15.49
CA PHE A 97 2.52 31.60 14.49
C PHE A 97 2.96 32.04 13.09
N LEU A 98 3.86 33.04 13.00
CA LEU A 98 4.42 33.50 11.72
C LEU A 98 5.29 32.42 11.06
N GLU A 99 6.13 31.74 11.82
CA GLU A 99 6.92 30.62 11.31
C GLU A 99 6.04 29.41 10.95
N MET A 100 4.99 29.15 11.73
CA MET A 100 4.05 28.08 11.41
C MET A 100 3.41 28.33 10.04
N LYS A 101 3.04 29.57 9.71
CA LYS A 101 2.47 29.94 8.39
C LYS A 101 3.40 29.63 7.23
N THR A 102 4.72 29.81 7.38
CA THR A 102 5.69 29.54 6.31
C THR A 102 6.09 28.07 6.22
N LYS A 103 6.06 27.35 7.35
CA LYS A 103 6.43 25.94 7.45
C LYS A 103 5.23 24.98 7.38
N VAL A 104 4.02 25.46 7.04
CA VAL A 104 2.83 24.60 6.98
C VAL A 104 3.08 23.44 5.99
N PRO A 105 2.78 22.19 6.38
CA PRO A 105 2.92 21.02 5.51
C PRO A 105 2.01 21.06 4.29
N SER A 106 2.17 20.06 3.41
CA SER A 106 1.33 19.93 2.22
C SER A 106 -0.16 19.89 2.58
N VAL A 107 -0.96 20.48 1.69
CA VAL A 107 -2.43 20.37 1.75
C VAL A 107 -2.93 18.95 1.49
N SER A 108 -2.05 18.06 1.02
CA SER A 108 -2.34 16.65 0.82
C SER A 108 -2.75 15.97 2.15
N PRO A 109 -3.90 15.28 2.21
CA PRO A 109 -4.35 14.59 3.42
C PRO A 109 -3.36 13.53 3.94
N ILE A 110 -2.62 12.88 3.04
CA ILE A 110 -1.69 11.78 3.33
C ILE A 110 -0.31 12.25 3.82
N ASP A 111 0.00 13.55 3.74
CA ASP A 111 1.29 14.06 4.18
C ASP A 111 1.36 14.08 5.72
N ASN A 112 2.31 13.36 6.29
CA ASN A 112 2.53 13.26 7.73
C ASN A 112 3.54 14.28 8.28
N ASN A 113 4.15 15.07 7.41
CA ASN A 113 5.11 16.08 7.81
C ASN A 113 4.43 17.12 8.72
N TRP A 114 5.13 17.54 9.79
CA TRP A 114 4.71 18.63 10.67
C TRP A 114 5.96 19.29 11.26
N PRO A 115 6.04 20.63 11.33
CA PRO A 115 7.22 21.32 11.82
C PRO A 115 7.65 20.85 13.20
N ALA A 116 8.96 20.83 13.44
CA ALA A 116 9.50 20.50 14.75
C ALA A 116 8.99 21.47 15.82
N ARG A 117 8.71 20.92 17.01
CA ARG A 117 8.21 21.66 18.17
C ARG A 117 9.26 22.66 18.68
N PRO A 118 9.03 23.99 18.59
CA PRO A 118 10.06 24.97 18.94
C PRO A 118 10.04 25.41 20.41
N TYR A 119 8.88 25.40 21.09
CA TYR A 119 8.72 25.91 22.45
C TYR A 119 7.91 24.96 23.33
N LEU A 120 8.45 24.55 24.48
CA LEU A 120 7.83 23.55 25.37
C LEU A 120 6.51 24.04 25.98
N PHE A 121 6.40 25.33 26.32
CA PHE A 121 5.19 25.89 26.91
C PHE A 121 4.00 25.97 25.94
N LEU A 122 4.23 25.78 24.64
CA LEU A 122 3.19 25.75 23.59
C LEU A 122 2.87 24.32 23.13
N ASP A 123 3.27 23.28 23.86
CA ASP A 123 3.12 21.88 23.43
C ASP A 123 1.65 21.50 23.14
N SER A 124 0.73 21.89 24.04
CA SER A 124 -0.71 21.67 23.86
C SER A 124 -1.23 22.38 22.61
N THR A 125 -0.88 23.66 22.44
CA THR A 125 -1.25 24.45 21.26
C THR A 125 -0.70 23.84 19.97
N HIS A 126 0.55 23.38 19.97
CA HIS A 126 1.18 22.78 18.79
C HIS A 126 0.49 21.48 18.36
N LYS A 127 0.09 20.65 19.32
CA LYS A 127 -0.70 19.43 19.06
C LYS A 127 -2.09 19.73 18.52
N GLU A 128 -2.82 20.66 19.14
CA GLU A 128 -4.15 21.04 18.66
C GLU A 128 -4.10 21.70 17.28
N MET A 129 -3.10 22.55 17.01
CA MET A 129 -2.92 23.12 15.67
C MET A 129 -2.69 22.04 14.61
N LYS A 130 -1.87 21.02 14.90
CA LYS A 130 -1.67 19.88 13.99
C LYS A 130 -2.99 19.17 13.70
N ARG A 131 -3.77 18.91 14.75
CA ARG A 131 -5.09 18.25 14.65
C ARG A 131 -6.07 19.09 13.83
N ILE A 132 -6.22 20.37 14.15
CA ILE A 132 -7.12 21.30 13.44
C ILE A 132 -6.72 21.39 11.97
N PHE A 133 -5.43 21.56 11.68
CA PHE A 133 -4.94 21.64 10.30
C PHE A 133 -5.22 20.35 9.53
N HIS A 134 -4.97 19.18 10.13
CA HIS A 134 -5.28 17.90 9.50
C HIS A 134 -6.77 17.74 9.20
N LEU A 135 -7.65 18.04 10.17
CA LEU A 135 -9.09 17.97 9.98
C LEU A 135 -9.57 18.95 8.90
N TRP A 136 -9.07 20.18 8.91
CA TRP A 136 -9.40 21.20 7.94
C TRP A 136 -8.96 20.80 6.52
N ARG A 137 -7.72 20.35 6.31
CA ARG A 137 -7.24 19.95 4.99
C ARG A 137 -7.98 18.73 4.47
N CYS A 138 -8.32 17.77 5.34
CA CYS A 138 -9.14 16.61 4.98
C CYS A 138 -10.56 17.03 4.57
N LYS A 139 -11.19 17.95 5.30
CA LYS A 139 -12.48 18.54 4.91
C LYS A 139 -12.36 19.26 3.57
N LYS A 140 -11.38 20.15 3.42
CA LYS A 140 -11.12 20.89 2.18
C LYS A 140 -10.92 19.97 0.98
N TYR A 141 -10.21 18.84 1.16
CA TYR A 141 -10.04 17.84 0.11
C TYR A 141 -11.38 17.17 -0.23
N ARG A 142 -12.13 16.68 0.76
CA ARG A 142 -13.45 16.05 0.53
C ARG A 142 -14.47 16.98 -0.11
N ASP A 143 -14.46 18.26 0.27
CA ASP A 143 -15.39 19.28 -0.25
C ASP A 143 -15.16 19.56 -1.76
N GLN A 144 -14.00 19.19 -2.32
CA GLN A 144 -13.72 19.31 -3.77
C GLN A 144 -14.35 18.18 -4.61
N PHE A 145 -14.88 17.13 -3.98
CA PHE A 145 -15.37 15.96 -4.69
C PHE A 145 -16.85 16.08 -5.00
N THR A 146 -17.17 16.12 -6.30
CA THR A 146 -18.52 15.87 -6.79
C THR A 146 -18.91 14.40 -6.58
N GLU A 147 -20.20 14.10 -6.51
CA GLU A 147 -20.68 12.71 -6.39
C GLU A 147 -20.19 11.82 -7.52
N GLN A 148 -20.10 12.37 -8.74
CA GLN A 148 -19.54 11.66 -9.90
C GLN A 148 -18.07 11.29 -9.69
N LYS A 149 -17.25 12.21 -9.18
CA LYS A 149 -15.84 11.91 -8.86
C LYS A 149 -15.74 10.85 -7.77
N LYS A 150 -16.55 10.94 -6.72
CA LYS A 150 -16.59 9.93 -5.65
C LYS A 150 -16.89 8.54 -6.24
N PHE A 151 -17.91 8.45 -7.08
CA PHE A 151 -18.26 7.19 -7.75
C PHE A 151 -17.09 6.61 -8.57
N ILE A 152 -16.38 7.44 -9.35
CA ILE A 152 -15.20 7.01 -10.12
C ILE A 152 -14.09 6.49 -9.19
N TYR A 153 -13.82 7.18 -8.08
CA TYR A 153 -12.80 6.75 -7.13
C TYR A 153 -13.21 5.48 -6.38
N ASP A 154 -14.49 5.32 -6.04
CA ASP A 154 -15.00 4.09 -5.44
C ASP A 154 -14.85 2.91 -6.42
N GLU A 155 -15.14 3.11 -7.72
CA GLU A 155 -14.90 2.09 -8.74
C GLU A 155 -13.41 1.75 -8.89
N LYS A 156 -12.52 2.75 -8.85
CA LYS A 156 -11.07 2.52 -8.89
C LYS A 156 -10.54 1.87 -7.61
N LEU A 157 -11.17 2.11 -6.47
CA LEU A 157 -10.86 1.44 -5.21
C LEU A 157 -11.22 -0.04 -5.30
N ASP A 158 -12.41 -0.37 -5.79
CA ASP A 158 -12.81 -1.76 -6.07
C ASP A 158 -11.78 -2.44 -6.99
N ALA A 159 -11.37 -1.78 -8.07
CA ALA A 159 -10.33 -2.30 -8.97
C ALA A 159 -8.99 -2.54 -8.24
N SER A 160 -8.60 -1.64 -7.33
CA SER A 160 -7.39 -1.81 -6.52
C SER A 160 -7.48 -3.02 -5.61
N GLU A 161 -8.59 -3.23 -4.93
CA GLU A 161 -8.76 -4.37 -4.02
C GLU A 161 -8.73 -5.71 -4.77
N LEU A 162 -9.29 -5.72 -5.98
CA LEU A 162 -9.36 -6.89 -6.83
C LEU A 162 -8.00 -7.25 -7.47
N PHE A 163 -7.25 -6.27 -7.98
CA PHE A 163 -6.12 -6.55 -8.90
C PHE A 163 -4.74 -6.08 -8.42
N LYS A 164 -4.67 -5.15 -7.47
CA LYS A 164 -3.38 -4.61 -7.00
C LYS A 164 -2.52 -5.74 -6.45
N ASP A 165 -1.26 -5.77 -6.88
CA ASP A 165 -0.25 -6.76 -6.52
C ASP A 165 -0.59 -8.21 -6.91
N LYS A 166 -1.69 -8.43 -7.68
CA LYS A 166 -2.13 -9.76 -8.15
C LYS A 166 -2.07 -9.90 -9.68
N LYS A 167 -2.29 -8.81 -10.43
CA LYS A 167 -2.23 -8.80 -11.91
C LYS A 167 -1.27 -7.74 -12.42
N SER A 168 -0.29 -8.14 -13.22
CA SER A 168 0.76 -7.25 -13.76
C SER A 168 0.23 -6.14 -14.68
N LEU A 169 -0.94 -6.32 -15.30
CA LEU A 169 -1.61 -5.29 -16.10
C LEU A 169 -2.14 -4.11 -15.25
N TYR A 170 -2.43 -4.33 -13.96
CA TYR A 170 -3.14 -3.35 -13.12
C TYR A 170 -2.45 -1.98 -13.02
N PRO A 171 -1.13 -1.85 -12.77
CA PRO A 171 -0.47 -0.54 -12.65
C PRO A 171 -0.65 0.36 -13.88
N ALA A 172 -0.62 -0.22 -15.09
CA ALA A 172 -0.83 0.53 -16.33
C ALA A 172 -2.28 1.04 -16.47
N SER A 173 -3.25 0.32 -15.90
CA SER A 173 -4.67 0.70 -15.95
C SER A 173 -5.06 1.83 -14.97
N VAL A 174 -4.23 2.14 -13.97
CA VAL A 174 -4.57 3.13 -12.93
C VAL A 174 -4.78 4.52 -13.53
N GLY A 175 -3.91 4.93 -14.46
CA GLY A 175 -3.99 6.23 -15.14
C GLY A 175 -5.06 6.34 -16.22
N GLN A 176 -5.66 5.22 -16.63
CA GLN A 176 -6.68 5.18 -17.68
C GLN A 176 -8.08 5.47 -17.08
N PRO A 177 -8.85 6.44 -17.60
CA PRO A 177 -10.23 6.67 -17.14
C PRO A 177 -11.14 5.48 -17.44
N PHE A 178 -12.08 5.17 -16.52
CA PHE A 178 -13.13 4.18 -16.79
C PHE A 178 -14.28 4.83 -17.57
N GLN A 179 -14.39 4.55 -18.87
CA GLN A 179 -15.36 5.22 -19.75
C GLN A 179 -16.71 4.48 -19.80
N GLY A 180 -16.69 3.15 -19.81
CA GLY A 180 -17.87 2.29 -19.90
C GLY A 180 -18.31 2.06 -21.34
N ASP A 181 -19.16 2.94 -21.88
CA ASP A 181 -19.66 2.85 -23.26
C ASP A 181 -18.62 3.43 -24.23
N TYR A 182 -17.71 2.57 -24.70
CA TYR A 182 -16.66 2.93 -25.67
C TYR A 182 -17.19 2.97 -27.10
N LEU A 183 -18.31 2.31 -27.38
CA LEU A 183 -18.93 2.25 -28.70
C LEU A 183 -19.99 3.32 -28.94
N GLU A 184 -20.34 4.06 -27.88
CA GLU A 184 -21.43 5.02 -27.81
C GLU A 184 -22.71 4.50 -28.47
N ILE A 185 -23.15 3.31 -28.07
CA ILE A 185 -24.18 2.54 -28.78
C ILE A 185 -25.47 3.34 -29.00
N SER A 186 -25.87 4.15 -28.01
CA SER A 186 -27.08 4.97 -28.12
C SER A 186 -26.96 6.12 -29.12
N LYS A 187 -25.74 6.58 -29.43
CA LYS A 187 -25.49 7.66 -30.39
C LYS A 187 -25.13 7.13 -31.77
N ASN A 188 -24.52 5.95 -31.84
CA ASN A 188 -23.95 5.41 -33.06
C ASN A 188 -25.02 4.76 -33.97
N PRO A 189 -25.30 5.32 -35.17
CA PRO A 189 -26.34 4.79 -36.06
C PRO A 189 -26.11 3.32 -36.46
N LYS A 190 -24.85 2.87 -36.49
CA LYS A 190 -24.48 1.48 -36.83
C LYS A 190 -25.11 0.47 -35.86
N TYR A 191 -25.29 0.86 -34.60
CA TYR A 191 -25.80 -0.02 -33.55
C TYR A 191 -27.22 0.31 -33.13
N LYS A 192 -27.96 1.10 -33.93
CA LYS A 192 -29.33 1.50 -33.61
C LYS A 192 -30.24 0.31 -33.31
N LYS A 193 -30.21 -0.75 -34.12
CA LYS A 193 -30.97 -1.98 -33.87
C LYS A 193 -30.65 -2.67 -32.54
N LEU A 194 -29.39 -2.58 -32.11
CA LEU A 194 -28.94 -3.13 -30.84
C LEU A 194 -29.34 -2.23 -29.68
N SER A 195 -29.25 -0.90 -29.86
CA SER A 195 -29.74 0.08 -28.89
C SER A 195 -31.24 -0.04 -28.67
N ASP A 196 -32.03 -0.22 -29.73
CA ASP A 196 -33.49 -0.35 -29.67
C ASP A 196 -33.91 -1.67 -28.97
N ALA A 197 -33.07 -2.71 -29.05
CA ALA A 197 -33.33 -4.00 -28.40
C ALA A 197 -32.94 -4.02 -26.91
N ILE A 198 -32.20 -3.01 -26.42
CA ILE A 198 -31.73 -2.94 -25.04
C ILE A 198 -32.52 -1.85 -24.31
N GLU A 199 -33.43 -2.28 -23.45
CA GLU A 199 -34.24 -1.35 -22.64
C GLU A 199 -33.45 -0.76 -21.45
N ASP A 200 -32.46 -1.49 -20.94
CA ASP A 200 -31.70 -1.11 -19.75
C ASP A 200 -30.52 -0.17 -20.07
N LYS A 201 -30.16 0.70 -19.12
CA LYS A 201 -28.96 1.54 -19.23
C LYS A 201 -27.70 0.68 -19.44
N ILE A 202 -26.96 0.99 -20.50
CA ILE A 202 -25.66 0.39 -20.82
C ILE A 202 -24.61 0.92 -19.84
N ILE A 203 -23.88 0.00 -19.20
CA ILE A 203 -22.79 0.29 -18.25
C ILE A 203 -21.44 0.16 -18.96
N ILE A 204 -21.28 -0.90 -19.76
CA ILE A 204 -20.14 -1.10 -20.65
C ILE A 204 -20.64 -1.49 -22.03
N ALA A 205 -20.00 -0.94 -23.05
CA ALA A 205 -20.05 -1.45 -24.41
C ALA A 205 -18.66 -1.37 -25.01
N ASP A 206 -18.08 -2.52 -25.33
CA ASP A 206 -16.73 -2.59 -25.89
C ASP A 206 -16.61 -3.70 -26.93
N THR A 207 -15.62 -3.56 -27.82
CA THR A 207 -15.27 -4.59 -28.79
C THR A 207 -14.27 -5.56 -28.17
N VAL A 208 -14.65 -6.83 -28.08
CA VAL A 208 -13.81 -7.89 -27.49
C VAL A 208 -13.50 -8.98 -28.50
N SER A 209 -12.37 -9.65 -28.31
CA SER A 209 -12.05 -10.88 -29.02
C SER A 209 -12.61 -12.07 -28.24
N LYS A 210 -13.74 -12.62 -28.70
CA LYS A 210 -14.33 -13.84 -28.12
C LYS A 210 -13.59 -15.06 -28.64
N ILE A 211 -12.99 -15.83 -27.76
CA ILE A 211 -12.22 -17.02 -28.15
C ILE A 211 -13.17 -18.19 -28.40
N ASN A 212 -13.07 -18.79 -29.59
CA ASN A 212 -13.89 -19.92 -29.96
C ASN A 212 -13.42 -21.19 -29.22
N ARG A 213 -14.35 -21.82 -28.52
CA ARG A 213 -14.14 -23.05 -27.75
C ARG A 213 -13.51 -24.16 -28.59
N ALA A 214 -13.91 -24.33 -29.84
CA ALA A 214 -13.49 -25.45 -30.69
C ALA A 214 -12.01 -25.37 -31.11
N ASN A 215 -11.52 -24.19 -31.48
CA ASN A 215 -10.20 -24.04 -32.11
C ASN A 215 -9.28 -22.99 -31.44
N GLY A 216 -9.75 -22.29 -30.42
CA GLY A 216 -9.00 -21.23 -29.75
C GLY A 216 -8.83 -19.94 -30.58
N LYS A 217 -9.45 -19.82 -31.76
CA LYS A 217 -9.35 -18.60 -32.57
C LYS A 217 -10.27 -17.52 -32.02
N GLY A 218 -9.76 -16.28 -31.96
CA GLY A 218 -10.54 -15.10 -31.59
C GLY A 218 -11.51 -14.68 -32.70
N ALA A 219 -12.71 -14.26 -32.30
CA ALA A 219 -13.68 -13.63 -33.18
C ALA A 219 -14.19 -12.34 -32.53
N THR A 220 -14.12 -11.24 -33.27
CA THR A 220 -14.56 -9.93 -32.80
C THR A 220 -16.07 -9.92 -32.49
N ARG A 221 -16.42 -9.53 -31.28
CA ARG A 221 -17.80 -9.41 -30.78
C ARG A 221 -17.95 -8.13 -29.97
N ILE A 222 -19.18 -7.66 -29.86
CA ILE A 222 -19.51 -6.57 -28.95
C ILE A 222 -19.90 -7.20 -27.62
N PHE A 223 -19.23 -6.78 -26.55
CA PHE A 223 -19.56 -7.11 -25.17
C PHE A 223 -20.34 -5.96 -24.57
N LEU A 224 -21.49 -6.29 -23.97
CA LEU A 224 -22.36 -5.34 -23.32
C LEU A 224 -22.62 -5.76 -21.90
N LEU A 225 -22.50 -4.81 -20.97
CA LEU A 225 -22.96 -4.96 -19.61
C LEU A 225 -24.13 -4.01 -19.36
N THR A 226 -25.29 -4.57 -19.02
CA THR A 226 -26.43 -3.82 -18.50
C THR A 226 -26.56 -4.07 -17.00
N LYS A 227 -27.58 -3.47 -16.36
CA LYS A 227 -27.86 -3.69 -14.93
C LYS A 227 -28.22 -5.14 -14.59
N LYS A 228 -28.74 -5.90 -15.56
CA LYS A 228 -29.28 -7.25 -15.34
C LYS A 228 -28.49 -8.34 -16.04
N ASN A 229 -27.98 -8.05 -17.23
CA ASN A 229 -27.46 -9.08 -18.14
C ASN A 229 -26.12 -8.65 -18.77
N VAL A 230 -25.34 -9.66 -19.12
CA VAL A 230 -24.22 -9.55 -20.07
C VAL A 230 -24.71 -10.00 -21.43
N ILE A 231 -24.61 -9.12 -22.43
CA ILE A 231 -25.07 -9.38 -23.79
C ILE A 231 -23.86 -9.47 -24.73
N ILE A 232 -23.86 -10.47 -25.60
CA ILE A 232 -22.84 -10.67 -26.62
C ILE A 232 -23.51 -10.49 -27.98
N ALA A 233 -23.08 -9.46 -28.72
CA ALA A 233 -23.61 -9.16 -30.04
C ALA A 233 -22.55 -9.31 -31.14
N ASP A 234 -23.01 -9.47 -32.37
CA ASP A 234 -22.15 -9.49 -33.55
C ASP A 234 -21.63 -8.08 -33.88
N HIS A 235 -20.32 -7.96 -34.13
CA HIS A 235 -19.66 -6.67 -34.34
C HIS A 235 -20.08 -5.95 -35.64
N LYS A 236 -20.51 -6.70 -36.67
CA LYS A 236 -20.92 -6.11 -37.96
C LYS A 236 -22.40 -5.77 -37.99
N SER A 237 -23.24 -6.74 -37.61
CA SER A 237 -24.70 -6.64 -37.73
C SER A 237 -25.40 -6.07 -36.50
N GLY A 238 -24.74 -6.03 -35.34
CA GLY A 238 -25.38 -5.67 -34.07
C GLY A 238 -26.39 -6.71 -33.57
N GLN A 239 -26.49 -7.88 -34.21
CA GLN A 239 -27.43 -8.91 -33.79
C GLN A 239 -26.98 -9.55 -32.47
N ILE A 240 -27.89 -9.61 -31.49
CA ILE A 240 -27.65 -10.31 -30.23
C ILE A 240 -27.47 -11.80 -30.52
N LYS A 241 -26.34 -12.36 -30.08
CA LYS A 241 -26.01 -13.78 -30.23
C LYS A 241 -26.26 -14.56 -28.94
N GLN A 242 -26.07 -13.91 -27.80
CA GLN A 242 -26.25 -14.53 -26.50
C GLN A 242 -26.50 -13.48 -25.43
N GLU A 243 -27.35 -13.83 -24.48
CA GLU A 243 -27.67 -13.03 -23.30
C GLU A 243 -27.49 -13.91 -22.08
N VAL A 244 -26.83 -13.38 -21.06
CA VAL A 244 -26.44 -14.09 -19.84
C VAL A 244 -26.90 -13.26 -18.66
N SER A 245 -27.74 -13.82 -17.79
CA SER A 245 -28.13 -13.10 -16.58
C SER A 245 -26.96 -12.98 -15.62
N LEU A 246 -26.84 -11.85 -14.92
CA LEU A 246 -25.79 -11.67 -13.91
C LEU A 246 -25.89 -12.67 -12.77
N SER A 247 -27.07 -13.24 -12.49
CA SER A 247 -27.25 -14.32 -11.50
C SER A 247 -26.63 -15.65 -11.93
N ASP A 248 -26.38 -15.83 -13.23
CA ASP A 248 -25.81 -17.05 -13.78
C ASP A 248 -24.28 -17.03 -13.80
N ILE A 249 -23.65 -15.89 -13.51
CA ILE A 249 -22.20 -15.74 -13.49
C ILE A 249 -21.68 -16.07 -12.09
N THR A 250 -20.79 -17.06 -11.99
CA THR A 250 -20.29 -17.56 -10.70
C THR A 250 -18.89 -17.06 -10.38
N LYS A 251 -18.02 -17.00 -11.40
CA LYS A 251 -16.60 -16.72 -11.25
C LYS A 251 -16.04 -16.00 -12.48
N LEU A 252 -15.03 -15.16 -12.26
CA LEU A 252 -14.14 -14.64 -13.30
C LEU A 252 -12.75 -15.19 -13.07
N SER A 253 -12.13 -15.73 -14.11
CA SER A 253 -10.75 -16.22 -14.02
C SER A 253 -9.85 -15.52 -15.01
N MET A 254 -8.64 -15.17 -14.58
CA MET A 254 -7.65 -14.50 -15.41
C MET A 254 -6.24 -14.86 -14.96
N SER A 255 -5.26 -14.59 -15.81
CA SER A 255 -3.84 -14.74 -15.47
C SER A 255 -3.36 -13.65 -14.51
N SER A 256 -2.22 -13.90 -13.87
CA SER A 256 -1.46 -12.87 -13.17
C SER A 256 -0.63 -11.97 -14.12
N GLN A 257 -0.52 -12.36 -15.39
CA GLN A 257 0.38 -11.73 -16.37
C GLN A 257 -0.21 -10.45 -17.00
N ASN A 258 0.62 -9.77 -17.80
CA ASN A 258 0.29 -8.51 -18.47
C ASN A 258 -0.50 -8.74 -19.77
N ASP A 259 -1.71 -9.29 -19.64
CA ASP A 259 -2.60 -9.56 -20.76
C ASP A 259 -4.06 -9.20 -20.43
N GLY A 260 -4.83 -9.04 -21.50
CA GLY A 260 -6.26 -8.73 -21.50
C GLY A 260 -7.19 -9.95 -21.51
N PHE A 261 -6.69 -11.17 -21.25
CA PHE A 261 -7.49 -12.39 -21.33
C PHE A 261 -8.23 -12.68 -20.02
N PHE A 262 -9.51 -13.05 -20.12
CA PHE A 262 -10.31 -13.48 -18.99
C PHE A 262 -11.40 -14.48 -19.39
N ALA A 263 -11.79 -15.31 -18.43
CA ALA A 263 -12.86 -16.28 -18.52
C ALA A 263 -14.06 -15.85 -17.67
N VAL A 264 -15.26 -16.06 -18.19
CA VAL A 264 -16.52 -15.88 -17.46
C VAL A 264 -17.14 -17.25 -17.25
N HIS A 265 -17.18 -17.67 -15.98
CA HIS A 265 -17.74 -18.95 -15.58
C HIS A 265 -19.23 -18.84 -15.31
N LEU A 266 -19.97 -19.81 -15.82
CA LEU A 266 -21.42 -19.86 -15.70
C LEU A 266 -21.84 -20.96 -14.71
N LYS A 267 -22.99 -20.76 -14.08
CA LYS A 267 -23.64 -21.78 -13.27
C LYS A 267 -24.07 -22.96 -14.14
N GLU A 268 -23.71 -24.17 -13.75
CA GLU A 268 -24.14 -25.38 -14.43
C GLU A 268 -25.68 -25.47 -14.45
N GLY A 269 -26.24 -25.84 -15.60
CA GLY A 269 -27.69 -25.99 -15.79
C GLY A 269 -28.45 -24.73 -16.23
N CYS A 270 -27.81 -23.55 -16.31
CA CYS A 270 -28.47 -22.37 -16.87
C CYS A 270 -28.53 -22.43 -18.41
N ALA A 271 -29.54 -21.79 -19.01
CA ALA A 271 -29.75 -21.80 -20.47
C ALA A 271 -28.53 -21.24 -21.24
N ALA A 272 -27.88 -20.21 -20.67
CA ALA A 272 -26.67 -19.61 -21.23
C ALA A 272 -25.45 -20.56 -21.18
N ALA A 273 -25.41 -21.50 -20.23
CA ALA A 273 -24.34 -22.50 -20.07
C ALA A 273 -24.48 -23.71 -21.02
N SER A 274 -25.49 -23.76 -21.90
CA SER A 274 -25.63 -24.82 -22.91
C SER A 274 -24.37 -25.07 -23.76
N LYS A 275 -23.54 -24.03 -23.95
CA LYS A 275 -22.24 -24.11 -24.64
C LYS A 275 -21.03 -24.01 -23.70
N GLY A 276 -21.26 -23.88 -22.40
CA GLY A 276 -20.25 -23.70 -21.36
C GLY A 276 -19.75 -22.26 -21.21
N ASP A 277 -18.65 -22.11 -20.46
CA ASP A 277 -17.99 -20.87 -20.09
C ASP A 277 -17.53 -20.05 -21.29
N PHE A 278 -17.33 -18.75 -21.09
CA PHE A 278 -16.80 -17.86 -22.11
C PHE A 278 -15.35 -17.50 -21.87
N LEU A 279 -14.65 -17.27 -22.97
CA LEU A 279 -13.30 -16.75 -22.99
C LEU A 279 -13.26 -15.48 -23.84
N PHE A 280 -12.64 -14.43 -23.31
CA PHE A 280 -12.53 -13.13 -23.95
C PHE A 280 -11.11 -12.60 -23.82
N SER A 281 -10.74 -11.73 -24.77
CA SER A 281 -9.60 -10.83 -24.66
C SER A 281 -10.07 -9.40 -24.93
N SER A 282 -9.72 -8.47 -24.04
CA SER A 282 -10.03 -7.04 -24.14
C SER A 282 -8.88 -6.19 -23.62
N ASP A 283 -8.67 -5.02 -24.24
CA ASP A 283 -7.71 -4.02 -23.77
C ASP A 283 -8.19 -3.33 -22.47
N HIS A 284 -9.50 -3.36 -22.20
CA HIS A 284 -10.13 -2.76 -21.02
C HIS A 284 -10.48 -3.79 -19.93
N LEU A 285 -9.77 -4.93 -19.86
CA LEU A 285 -10.06 -6.02 -18.93
C LEU A 285 -10.30 -5.54 -17.49
N ILE A 286 -9.44 -4.67 -16.96
CA ILE A 286 -9.53 -4.22 -15.56
C ILE A 286 -10.86 -3.48 -15.32
N GLU A 287 -11.25 -2.58 -16.21
CA GLU A 287 -12.53 -1.89 -16.11
C GLU A 287 -13.69 -2.86 -16.24
N MET A 288 -13.65 -3.72 -17.26
CA MET A 288 -14.71 -4.68 -17.57
C MET A 288 -14.98 -5.62 -16.40
N ALA A 289 -13.93 -6.21 -15.84
CA ALA A 289 -14.04 -7.11 -14.70
C ALA A 289 -14.52 -6.38 -13.44
N THR A 290 -14.03 -5.17 -13.17
CA THR A 290 -14.45 -4.35 -12.01
C THR A 290 -15.93 -4.01 -12.09
N LYS A 291 -16.38 -3.48 -13.23
CA LYS A 291 -17.79 -3.09 -13.42
C LYS A 291 -18.71 -4.30 -13.45
N LEU A 292 -18.27 -5.43 -14.02
CA LEU A 292 -19.03 -6.67 -13.97
C LEU A 292 -19.19 -7.17 -12.52
N TYR A 293 -18.11 -7.20 -11.75
CA TYR A 293 -18.13 -7.57 -10.32
C TYR A 293 -19.07 -6.65 -9.52
N ARG A 294 -18.94 -5.34 -9.68
CA ARG A 294 -19.75 -4.34 -8.97
C ARG A 294 -21.23 -4.44 -9.34
N THR A 295 -21.55 -4.56 -10.62
CA THR A 295 -22.94 -4.67 -11.10
C THR A 295 -23.58 -5.97 -10.62
N ALA A 296 -22.86 -7.08 -10.70
CA ALA A 296 -23.35 -8.36 -10.20
C ALA A 296 -23.56 -8.36 -8.69
N LEU A 297 -22.66 -7.76 -7.91
CA LEU A 297 -22.83 -7.60 -6.47
C LEU A 297 -24.05 -6.74 -6.13
N MET A 298 -24.27 -5.65 -6.86
CA MET A 298 -25.45 -4.79 -6.66
C MET A 298 -26.76 -5.53 -6.94
N GLN A 299 -26.80 -6.31 -8.03
CA GLN A 299 -27.98 -7.01 -8.52
C GLN A 299 -28.31 -8.29 -7.74
N THR A 300 -27.30 -9.12 -7.47
CA THR A 300 -27.49 -10.45 -6.85
C THR A 300 -27.29 -10.45 -5.34
N LYS A 301 -26.69 -9.38 -4.79
CA LYS A 301 -26.19 -9.31 -3.40
C LYS A 301 -25.15 -10.38 -3.06
N GLN A 302 -24.58 -11.06 -4.06
CA GLN A 302 -23.53 -12.06 -3.92
C GLN A 302 -22.26 -11.59 -4.62
N LYS A 303 -21.11 -11.90 -4.02
CA LYS A 303 -19.81 -11.58 -4.62
C LYS A 303 -19.47 -12.62 -5.67
N ILE A 304 -19.16 -12.17 -6.89
CA ILE A 304 -18.52 -13.03 -7.89
C ILE A 304 -17.08 -13.30 -7.42
N TYR A 305 -16.66 -14.56 -7.46
CA TYR A 305 -15.28 -14.92 -7.14
C TYR A 305 -14.35 -14.50 -8.29
N ILE A 306 -13.22 -13.86 -7.97
CA ILE A 306 -12.17 -13.52 -8.96
C ILE A 306 -10.96 -14.39 -8.69
N GLU A 307 -10.68 -15.30 -9.61
CA GLU A 307 -9.52 -16.18 -9.60
C GLU A 307 -8.42 -15.59 -10.48
N ILE A 308 -7.25 -15.34 -9.89
CA ILE A 308 -6.07 -14.88 -10.61
C ILE A 308 -5.02 -15.99 -10.51
N ALA A 309 -4.88 -16.76 -11.58
CA ALA A 309 -3.99 -17.91 -11.65
C ALA A 309 -3.53 -18.14 -13.10
N ASP A 310 -2.29 -18.55 -13.27
CA ASP A 310 -1.71 -18.85 -14.59
C ASP A 310 -2.14 -20.23 -15.13
N GLU A 311 -2.94 -20.96 -14.34
CA GLU A 311 -3.64 -22.17 -14.76
C GLU A 311 -5.01 -22.22 -14.10
N PHE A 312 -6.07 -22.39 -14.88
CA PHE A 312 -7.44 -22.59 -14.37
C PHE A 312 -8.29 -23.47 -15.29
N LEU A 313 -9.39 -24.00 -14.75
CA LEU A 313 -10.31 -24.89 -15.48
C LEU A 313 -11.54 -24.12 -15.97
N VAL A 314 -11.92 -24.34 -17.23
CA VAL A 314 -13.18 -23.87 -17.83
C VAL A 314 -14.02 -25.06 -18.30
N GLN A 315 -15.34 -24.91 -18.24
CA GLN A 315 -16.30 -25.93 -18.70
C GLN A 315 -16.76 -25.61 -20.12
N PHE A 316 -16.51 -26.48 -21.09
CA PHE A 316 -17.04 -26.38 -22.46
C PHE A 316 -17.99 -27.54 -22.75
N LYS A 317 -19.30 -27.29 -22.72
CA LYS A 317 -20.34 -28.33 -22.77
C LYS A 317 -20.10 -29.38 -21.68
N GLN A 318 -19.62 -30.58 -22.03
CA GLN A 318 -19.30 -31.66 -21.11
C GLN A 318 -17.80 -31.75 -20.79
N ASP A 319 -16.94 -31.08 -21.57
CA ASP A 319 -15.49 -31.16 -21.42
C ASP A 319 -14.98 -30.12 -20.42
N LYS A 320 -14.17 -30.58 -19.45
CA LYS A 320 -13.32 -29.69 -18.63
C LYS A 320 -12.02 -29.43 -19.38
N VAL A 321 -11.74 -28.15 -19.64
CA VAL A 321 -10.55 -27.70 -20.37
C VAL A 321 -9.68 -26.87 -19.43
N CYS A 322 -8.42 -27.24 -19.31
CA CYS A 322 -7.41 -26.44 -18.63
C CYS A 322 -6.94 -25.32 -19.55
N VAL A 323 -6.99 -24.08 -19.06
CA VAL A 323 -6.37 -22.91 -19.66
C VAL A 323 -5.04 -22.68 -18.98
N LYS A 324 -3.94 -22.74 -19.73
CA LYS A 324 -2.58 -22.56 -19.22
C LYS A 324 -1.92 -21.37 -19.92
N PHE A 325 -1.35 -20.47 -19.13
CA PHE A 325 -0.63 -19.31 -19.62
C PHE A 325 0.86 -19.64 -19.76
N ILE A 326 1.43 -19.32 -20.91
CA ILE A 326 2.83 -19.52 -21.22
C ILE A 326 3.43 -18.20 -21.69
N GLN A 327 4.66 -17.91 -21.26
CA GLN A 327 5.40 -16.77 -21.80
C GLN A 327 5.79 -17.09 -23.25
N GLY A 328 5.30 -16.29 -24.18
CA GLY A 328 5.56 -16.46 -25.61
C GLY A 328 6.49 -15.38 -26.13
N THR A 329 7.50 -15.76 -26.91
CA THR A 329 8.27 -14.82 -27.74
C THR A 329 7.44 -14.40 -28.95
N GLN A 330 6.55 -13.41 -28.78
CA GLN A 330 5.65 -12.97 -29.85
C GLN A 330 6.32 -11.98 -30.81
N LYS A 331 6.13 -12.21 -32.12
CA LYS A 331 6.50 -11.31 -33.23
C LYS A 331 5.40 -10.29 -33.58
N ASN A 332 4.20 -10.37 -32.97
CA ASN A 332 2.98 -9.66 -33.39
C ASN A 332 2.27 -8.89 -32.24
N GLY A 333 3.01 -8.04 -31.51
CA GLY A 333 2.44 -7.09 -30.55
C GLY A 333 1.88 -7.69 -29.25
N ASN A 334 1.35 -6.83 -28.37
CA ASN A 334 0.93 -7.15 -26.99
C ASN A 334 -0.35 -8.01 -26.86
N ILE A 335 -0.81 -8.69 -27.92
CA ILE A 335 -2.09 -9.40 -27.92
C ILE A 335 -1.88 -10.88 -27.54
N PRO A 336 -2.60 -11.42 -26.53
CA PRO A 336 -2.48 -12.83 -26.18
C PRO A 336 -3.00 -13.72 -27.31
N THR A 337 -2.21 -14.71 -27.72
CA THR A 337 -2.65 -15.68 -28.74
C THR A 337 -3.06 -17.00 -28.10
N CYS A 338 -4.26 -17.47 -28.42
CA CYS A 338 -4.81 -18.70 -27.87
C CYS A 338 -4.69 -19.84 -28.90
N LYS A 339 -4.20 -21.01 -28.46
CA LYS A 339 -4.14 -22.21 -29.28
C LYS A 339 -4.67 -23.42 -28.51
N ARG A 340 -5.67 -24.10 -29.07
CA ARG A 340 -6.13 -25.38 -28.52
C ARG A 340 -5.15 -26.48 -28.91
N LYS A 341 -4.50 -27.11 -27.93
CA LYS A 341 -3.53 -28.20 -28.15
C LYS A 341 -4.21 -29.55 -28.28
N ASN A 342 -5.19 -29.80 -27.44
CA ASN A 342 -6.00 -31.01 -27.43
C ASN A 342 -7.39 -30.72 -26.83
N ASN A 343 -8.20 -31.76 -26.64
CA ASN A 343 -9.56 -31.58 -26.12
C ASN A 343 -9.61 -31.05 -24.68
N ARG A 344 -8.53 -31.16 -23.90
CA ARG A 344 -8.48 -30.77 -22.48
C ARG A 344 -7.52 -29.63 -22.17
N LEU A 345 -6.80 -29.08 -23.16
CA LEU A 345 -5.80 -28.04 -22.96
C LEU A 345 -5.92 -26.92 -23.99
N LEU A 346 -6.04 -25.69 -23.49
CA LEU A 346 -5.92 -24.45 -24.22
C LEU A 346 -4.69 -23.69 -23.69
N GLU A 347 -3.72 -23.42 -24.56
CA GLU A 347 -2.57 -22.58 -24.20
C GLU A 347 -2.81 -21.14 -24.65
N VAL A 348 -2.51 -20.21 -23.75
CA VAL A 348 -2.53 -18.78 -24.00
C VAL A 348 -1.10 -18.27 -23.91
N ALA A 349 -0.54 -17.88 -25.06
CA ALA A 349 0.78 -17.28 -25.12
C ALA A 349 0.63 -15.77 -24.87
N VAL A 350 1.29 -15.28 -23.81
CA VAL A 350 1.26 -13.88 -23.38
C VAL A 350 2.62 -13.20 -23.59
N PRO A 351 2.66 -11.88 -23.82
CA PRO A 351 3.87 -11.13 -24.14
C PRO A 351 4.88 -11.04 -23.00
#